data_AF-A0A966XBK1-F1
#
_entry.id   AF-A0A966XBK1-F1
#
_cell.length_a   1.000
_cell.length_b   1.000
_cell.length_c   1.000
_cell.angle_alpha   90.00
_cell.angle_beta   90.00
_cell.angle_gamma   90.00
#
_symmetry.space_group_name_H-M   'P 1'
#
loop_
_entity.id
_entity.type
_entity.pdbx_description
1 polymer ?
#
loop_
_entity_poly.entity_id
_entity_poly.type
_entity_poly.pdbx_seq_one_letter_code
_entity_poly.pdbx_strand_id
1 'polypeptide(L)'
;MRQSLSLMAVALFSAPFCIAAEERTVCGINLLFTHDEYGPAAEYHLTTQFTNRTGRAISGISALFFDANGSLIGNAELNCEFGRPPLHPGSTGQCSALLQTIDGKMMEKFGTTMWTDIVNIQLQRLNSITSCNIEGYRYTLDQ
;
A
#
# COMPACT_ATOMS: atom_id res chain seq x y z
N MET A 1 -65.46 26.45 -24.76
CA MET A 1 -65.04 25.05 -24.98
C MET A 1 -63.53 24.98 -24.88
N ARG A 2 -63.06 24.03 -24.07
CA ARG A 2 -61.68 23.55 -23.81
C ARG A 2 -60.67 23.71 -24.97
N GLN A 3 -59.41 24.02 -24.62
CA GLN A 3 -58.20 23.28 -25.03
C GLN A 3 -56.99 23.88 -24.27
N SER A 4 -56.70 23.39 -23.06
CA SER A 4 -55.66 22.39 -22.73
C SER A 4 -54.23 22.92 -22.87
N LEU A 5 -53.66 23.34 -21.73
CA LEU A 5 -52.23 23.50 -21.48
C LEU A 5 -51.49 22.21 -21.87
N SER A 6 -50.47 22.32 -22.71
CA SER A 6 -49.52 21.24 -22.96
C SER A 6 -48.29 21.49 -22.09
N LEU A 7 -48.23 20.85 -20.91
CA LEU A 7 -47.01 20.78 -20.10
C LEU A 7 -46.01 19.88 -20.83
N MET A 8 -44.92 20.47 -21.32
CA MET A 8 -43.78 19.73 -21.84
C MET A 8 -42.92 19.31 -20.63
N ALA A 9 -43.08 18.07 -20.18
CA ALA A 9 -42.24 17.48 -19.14
C ALA A 9 -40.87 17.11 -19.74
N VAL A 10 -39.85 17.91 -19.44
CA VAL A 10 -38.45 17.57 -19.74
C VAL A 10 -38.00 16.52 -18.73
N ALA A 11 -37.98 15.26 -19.14
CA ALA A 11 -37.42 14.17 -18.36
C ALA A 11 -35.89 14.30 -18.33
N LEU A 12 -35.36 14.78 -17.21
CA LEU A 12 -33.94 14.69 -16.88
C LEU A 12 -33.57 13.21 -16.73
N PHE A 13 -32.90 12.65 -17.73
CA PHE A 13 -32.20 11.37 -17.61
C PHE A 13 -31.03 11.54 -16.64
N SER A 14 -31.26 11.30 -15.36
CA SER A 14 -30.21 11.11 -14.37
C SER A 14 -29.56 9.74 -14.61
N ALA A 15 -28.59 9.67 -15.52
CA ALA A 15 -27.71 8.52 -15.60
C ALA A 15 -26.93 8.43 -14.27
N PRO A 16 -26.92 7.28 -13.58
CA PRO A 16 -26.03 7.10 -12.45
C PRO A 16 -24.61 7.11 -13.01
N PHE A 17 -23.87 8.19 -12.75
CA PHE A 17 -22.42 8.17 -12.86
C PHE A 17 -21.93 7.16 -11.82
N CYS A 18 -21.67 5.92 -12.25
CA CYS A 18 -20.87 5.00 -11.48
C CYS A 18 -19.46 5.59 -11.40
N ILE A 19 -19.21 6.38 -10.36
CA ILE A 19 -17.84 6.71 -9.96
C ILE A 19 -17.24 5.37 -9.54
N ALA A 20 -16.30 4.86 -10.34
CA ALA A 20 -15.48 3.72 -9.93
C ALA A 20 -14.76 4.15 -8.65
N ALA A 21 -15.15 3.59 -7.50
CA ALA A 21 -14.47 3.84 -6.25
C ALA A 21 -13.03 3.33 -6.39
N GLU A 22 -12.07 4.22 -6.24
CA GLU A 22 -10.66 3.87 -6.12
C GLU A 22 -10.52 2.90 -4.93
N GLU A 23 -10.21 1.63 -5.20
CA GLU A 23 -10.16 0.58 -4.17
C GLU A 23 -8.90 0.77 -3.32
N ARG A 24 -9.05 1.57 -2.26
CA ARG A 24 -8.03 1.73 -1.20
C ARG A 24 -7.96 0.47 -0.36
N THR A 25 -6.82 -0.18 -0.36
CA THR A 25 -6.52 -1.29 0.56
C THR A 25 -5.86 -0.78 1.83
N VAL A 26 -6.02 -1.51 2.94
CA VAL A 26 -5.30 -1.22 4.17
C VAL A 26 -3.85 -1.64 3.99
N CYS A 27 -2.93 -0.75 4.33
CA CYS A 27 -1.51 -1.04 4.40
C CYS A 27 -0.88 -0.31 5.56
N GLY A 28 0.25 -0.83 6.05
CA GLY A 28 0.91 -0.30 7.22
C GLY A 28 2.31 -0.85 7.36
N ILE A 29 2.95 -0.46 8.47
CA ILE A 29 4.37 -0.71 8.70
C ILE A 29 4.54 -1.85 9.70
N ASN A 30 5.32 -2.84 9.30
CA ASN A 30 5.87 -3.85 10.18
C ASN A 30 7.32 -3.50 10.47
N LEU A 31 7.63 -3.30 11.76
CA LEU A 31 9.00 -3.15 12.24
C LEU A 31 9.59 -4.53 12.52
N LEU A 32 10.65 -4.88 11.80
CA LEU A 32 11.42 -6.10 12.02
C LEU A 32 12.79 -5.76 12.60
N PHE A 33 13.12 -6.39 13.73
CA PHE A 33 14.49 -6.31 14.25
C PHE A 33 15.32 -7.45 13.66
N THR A 34 16.41 -7.07 13.03
CA THR A 34 17.40 -7.97 12.43
C THR A 34 18.77 -7.74 13.09
N HIS A 35 19.80 -8.40 12.58
CA HIS A 35 21.16 -8.24 13.03
C HIS A 35 22.08 -8.12 11.82
N ASP A 36 22.90 -7.08 11.79
CA ASP A 36 23.95 -6.88 10.80
C ASP A 36 25.35 -7.10 11.41
N GLU A 37 26.40 -6.81 10.65
CA GLU A 37 27.80 -6.99 11.11
C GLU A 37 28.20 -6.04 12.25
N TYR A 38 27.44 -4.98 12.52
CA TYR A 38 27.69 -3.96 13.54
C TYR A 38 26.76 -4.10 14.76
N GLY A 39 25.67 -4.85 14.66
CA GLY A 39 24.76 -5.11 15.77
C GLY A 39 23.29 -5.23 15.36
N PRO A 40 22.34 -4.95 16.28
CA PRO A 40 20.91 -4.90 15.98
C PRO A 40 20.61 -3.86 14.89
N ALA A 41 19.82 -4.27 13.91
CA ALA A 41 19.28 -3.40 12.87
C ALA A 41 17.75 -3.39 12.93
N ALA A 42 17.14 -2.31 12.49
CA ALA A 42 15.69 -2.12 12.47
C ALA A 42 15.22 -1.86 11.04
N GLU A 43 14.37 -2.75 10.52
CA GLU A 43 13.83 -2.68 9.17
C GLU A 43 12.35 -2.33 9.19
N TYR A 44 11.97 -1.34 8.37
CA TYR A 44 10.59 -0.91 8.21
C TYR A 44 10.02 -1.46 6.90
N HIS A 45 9.12 -2.43 7.03
CA HIS A 45 8.47 -3.06 5.89
C HIS A 45 7.07 -2.50 5.72
N LEU A 46 6.79 -1.88 4.57
CA LEU A 46 5.43 -1.59 4.15
C LEU A 46 4.78 -2.90 3.75
N THR A 47 3.62 -3.21 4.33
CA THR A 47 2.90 -4.45 4.07
C THR A 47 1.43 -4.18 3.78
N THR A 48 0.86 -5.00 2.90
CA THR A 48 -0.57 -5.01 2.63
C THR A 48 -1.04 -6.43 2.28
N GLN A 49 -2.28 -6.75 2.63
CA GLN A 49 -2.93 -7.93 2.06
C GLN A 49 -3.56 -7.57 0.73
N PHE A 50 -3.28 -8.40 -0.27
CA PHE A 50 -3.75 -8.21 -1.63
C PHE A 50 -4.34 -9.50 -2.17
N THR A 51 -5.55 -9.41 -2.73
CA THR A 51 -6.19 -10.50 -3.47
C THR A 51 -5.98 -10.26 -4.96
N ASN A 52 -5.35 -11.21 -5.64
CA ASN A 52 -5.17 -11.12 -7.09
C ASN A 52 -6.50 -11.37 -7.81
N ARG A 53 -7.17 -10.29 -8.22
CA ARG A 53 -8.39 -10.34 -9.03
C ARG A 53 -8.11 -10.30 -10.54
N THR A 54 -6.84 -10.29 -10.93
CA THR A 54 -6.43 -10.32 -12.34
C THR A 54 -6.44 -11.76 -12.87
N GLY A 55 -6.41 -11.92 -14.20
CA GLY A 55 -6.39 -13.24 -14.84
C GLY A 55 -5.01 -13.91 -14.91
N ARG A 56 -3.95 -13.29 -14.40
CA ARG A 56 -2.57 -13.78 -14.49
C ARG A 56 -1.91 -13.80 -13.12
N ALA A 57 -0.91 -14.66 -12.93
CA ALA A 57 -0.15 -14.68 -11.69
C ALA A 57 0.69 -13.39 -11.55
N ILE A 58 0.76 -12.86 -10.33
CA ILE A 58 1.50 -11.63 -10.02
C ILE A 58 2.62 -11.90 -9.01
N SER A 59 3.78 -11.30 -9.26
CA SER A 59 4.95 -11.33 -8.40
C SER A 59 5.12 -10.05 -7.60
N GLY A 60 4.40 -8.98 -7.95
CA GLY A 60 4.46 -7.71 -7.25
C GLY A 60 3.34 -6.76 -7.61
N ILE A 61 3.17 -5.74 -6.78
CA ILE A 61 2.19 -4.67 -6.94
C ILE A 61 2.87 -3.31 -6.77
N SER A 62 2.50 -2.33 -7.59
CA SER A 62 2.90 -0.94 -7.40
C SER A 62 1.85 -0.25 -6.54
N ALA A 63 2.26 0.36 -5.43
CA ALA A 63 1.36 0.99 -4.49
C ALA A 63 1.75 2.46 -4.23
N LEU A 64 0.76 3.34 -4.26
CA LEU A 64 0.83 4.65 -3.61
C LEU A 64 0.32 4.48 -2.17
N PHE A 65 0.93 5.14 -1.20
CA PHE A 65 0.52 5.03 0.20
C PHE A 65 0.26 6.40 0.82
N PHE A 66 -0.78 6.44 1.66
CA PHE A 66 -1.42 7.67 2.14
C PHE A 66 -1.54 7.68 3.66
N ASP A 67 -1.58 8.90 4.21
CA ASP A 67 -1.93 9.11 5.60
C ASP A 67 -3.44 8.97 5.86
N ALA A 68 -3.85 9.08 7.13
CA ALA A 68 -5.25 9.00 7.54
C ALA A 68 -6.14 10.14 6.97
N ASN A 69 -5.53 11.25 6.53
CA ASN A 69 -6.23 12.37 5.90
C ASN A 69 -6.31 12.22 4.38
N GLY A 70 -5.74 11.15 3.81
CA GLY A 70 -5.66 10.92 2.38
C GLY A 70 -4.54 11.71 1.69
N SER A 71 -3.59 12.28 2.44
CA SER A 71 -2.39 12.91 1.88
C SER A 71 -1.43 11.83 1.38
N LEU A 72 -0.93 12.00 0.16
CA LEU A 72 0.09 11.12 -0.41
C LEU A 72 1.39 11.25 0.38
N ILE A 73 1.90 10.12 0.89
CA ILE A 73 3.20 10.05 1.58
C ILE A 73 4.28 9.60 0.60
N GLY A 74 3.96 8.66 -0.29
CA GLY A 74 4.92 8.15 -1.28
C GLY A 74 4.41 6.95 -2.07
N ASN A 75 5.32 6.24 -2.70
CA ASN A 75 5.05 5.04 -3.50
C ASN A 75 6.13 3.98 -3.32
N ALA A 76 5.76 2.71 -3.51
CA ALA A 76 6.69 1.58 -3.48
C ALA A 76 6.19 0.45 -4.37
N GLU A 77 7.11 -0.38 -4.86
CA GLU A 77 6.78 -1.67 -5.46
C GLU A 77 6.89 -2.75 -4.39
N LEU A 78 5.76 -3.37 -4.04
CA LEU A 78 5.68 -4.43 -3.05
C LEU A 78 5.85 -5.79 -3.73
N ASN A 79 6.74 -6.60 -3.18
CA ASN A 79 6.97 -7.97 -3.61
C ASN A 79 5.94 -8.90 -2.95
N CYS A 80 5.29 -9.75 -3.74
CA CYS A 80 4.28 -10.71 -3.26
C CYS A 80 4.81 -12.15 -3.14
N GLU A 81 6.09 -12.38 -3.46
CA GLU A 81 6.76 -13.69 -3.51
C GLU A 81 7.68 -13.95 -2.32
N PHE A 82 7.67 -13.11 -1.29
CA PHE A 82 8.62 -13.24 -0.18
C PHE A 82 8.36 -14.52 0.62
N GLY A 83 9.14 -15.58 0.33
CA GLY A 83 9.01 -16.91 0.93
C GLY A 83 7.80 -17.72 0.44
N ARG A 84 7.17 -17.34 -0.68
CA ARG A 84 5.95 -17.97 -1.21
C ARG A 84 5.90 -17.89 -2.74
N PRO A 85 5.12 -18.77 -3.41
CA PRO A 85 4.85 -18.61 -4.84
C PRO A 85 4.13 -17.28 -5.14
N PRO A 86 4.20 -16.81 -6.40
CA PRO A 86 3.44 -15.66 -6.87
C PRO A 86 1.94 -15.83 -6.65
N LEU A 87 1.21 -14.71 -6.52
CA LEU A 87 -0.24 -14.75 -6.28
C LEU A 87 -0.94 -15.15 -7.56
N HIS A 88 -1.49 -16.36 -7.60
CA HIS A 88 -2.34 -16.83 -8.70
C HIS A 88 -3.70 -16.11 -8.72
N PRO A 89 -4.42 -16.10 -9.85
CA PRO A 89 -5.78 -15.57 -9.93
C PRO A 89 -6.69 -16.11 -8.82
N GLY A 90 -7.41 -15.20 -8.16
CA GLY A 90 -8.30 -15.48 -7.04
C GLY A 90 -7.63 -15.71 -5.68
N SER A 91 -6.30 -15.81 -5.61
CA SER A 91 -5.58 -16.03 -4.36
C SER A 91 -5.29 -14.73 -3.59
N THR A 92 -5.19 -14.83 -2.27
CA THR A 92 -4.84 -13.72 -1.36
C THR A 92 -3.45 -13.92 -0.76
N GLY A 93 -2.71 -12.84 -0.60
CA GLY A 93 -1.41 -12.86 0.03
C GLY A 93 -0.96 -11.55 0.62
N GLN A 94 0.10 -11.61 1.40
CA GLN A 94 0.81 -10.42 1.84
C GLN A 94 1.82 -10.04 0.77
N CYS A 95 1.82 -8.77 0.38
CA CYS A 95 2.89 -8.16 -0.39
C CYS A 95 3.63 -7.18 0.52
N SER A 96 4.94 -7.05 0.35
CA SER A 96 5.76 -6.19 1.19
C SER A 96 6.91 -5.52 0.46
N ALA A 97 7.32 -4.35 0.95
CA ALA A 97 8.50 -3.62 0.50
C ALA A 97 9.30 -3.12 1.70
N LEU A 98 10.61 -3.32 1.71
CA LEU A 98 11.51 -2.66 2.65
C LEU A 98 11.60 -1.17 2.28
N LEU A 99 11.12 -0.29 3.17
CA LEU A 99 11.19 1.16 2.96
C LEU A 99 12.50 1.74 3.47
N GLN A 100 12.97 1.26 4.62
CA GLN A 100 14.15 1.80 5.28
C GLN A 100 14.75 0.78 6.24
N THR A 101 16.05 0.86 6.42
CA THR A 101 16.81 0.17 7.46
C THR A 101 17.54 1.21 8.30
N ILE A 102 17.50 1.04 9.62
CA ILE A 102 18.41 1.71 10.55
C ILE A 102 19.41 0.65 11.00
N ASP A 103 20.65 0.79 10.55
CA ASP A 103 21.71 -0.18 10.76
C ASP A 103 22.28 -0.17 12.18
N GLY A 104 22.99 -1.24 12.53
CA GLY A 104 23.73 -1.37 13.79
C GLY A 104 24.94 -0.44 13.85
N LYS A 105 25.45 0.03 12.70
CA LYS A 105 26.57 0.98 12.63
C LYS A 105 26.20 2.33 13.23
N MET A 106 24.95 2.75 13.07
CA MET A 106 24.39 3.93 13.71
C MET A 106 24.39 3.77 15.24
N MET A 107 24.09 2.57 15.75
CA MET A 107 24.17 2.24 17.17
C MET A 107 25.60 2.28 17.69
N GLU A 108 26.56 1.72 16.95
CA GLU A 108 27.99 1.75 17.28
C GLU A 108 28.50 3.20 17.42
N LYS A 109 28.08 4.09 16.51
CA LYS A 109 28.54 5.48 16.46
C LYS A 109 27.86 6.41 17.45
N PHE A 110 26.56 6.28 17.64
CA PHE A 110 25.77 7.24 18.43
C PHE A 110 25.30 6.69 19.78
N GLY A 111 25.56 5.41 20.06
CA GLY A 111 25.11 4.73 21.26
C GLY A 111 23.66 4.24 21.16
N THR A 112 23.31 3.36 22.09
CA THR A 112 22.02 2.65 22.11
C THR A 112 20.82 3.59 22.31
N THR A 113 20.94 4.60 23.15
CA THR A 113 19.85 5.56 23.42
C THR A 113 19.48 6.36 22.17
N MET A 114 20.47 7.00 21.53
CA MET A 114 20.23 7.78 20.31
C MET A 114 19.69 6.90 19.18
N TRP A 115 20.26 5.70 19.01
CA TRP A 115 19.75 4.74 18.04
C TRP A 115 18.28 4.38 18.29
N THR A 116 17.92 4.09 19.54
CA THR A 116 16.53 3.78 19.93
C THR A 116 15.60 4.96 19.66
N ASP A 117 16.04 6.19 19.94
CA ASP A 117 15.27 7.40 19.65
C ASP A 117 15.04 7.57 18.14
N ILE A 118 16.07 7.35 17.32
CA ILE A 118 15.95 7.40 15.85
C ILE A 118 14.97 6.32 15.36
N VAL A 119 15.06 5.09 15.88
CA VAL A 119 14.13 4.00 15.54
C VAL A 119 12.69 4.38 15.87
N ASN A 120 12.46 4.96 17.06
CA ASN A 120 11.12 5.36 17.49
C ASN A 120 10.56 6.54 16.70
N ILE A 121 11.37 7.56 16.42
CA ILE A 121 10.97 8.71 15.61
C ILE A 121 10.58 8.26 14.20
N GLN A 122 11.38 7.37 13.61
CA GLN A 122 11.09 6.85 12.28
C GLN A 122 9.84 5.97 12.27
N LEU A 123 9.64 5.14 13.30
CA LEU A 123 8.42 4.34 13.46
C LEU A 123 7.19 5.23 13.57
N GLN A 124 7.22 6.27 14.39
CA GLN A 124 6.12 7.22 14.54
C GLN A 124 5.76 7.90 13.21
N ARG A 125 6.77 8.30 12.44
CA ARG A 125 6.56 8.90 11.12
C ARG A 125 5.92 7.92 10.15
N LEU A 126 6.44 6.71 10.04
CA LEU A 126 5.96 5.73 9.06
C LEU A 126 4.60 5.12 9.45
N ASN A 127 4.28 5.05 10.74
CA ASN A 127 2.95 4.65 11.23
C ASN A 127 1.82 5.62 10.86
N SER A 128 2.14 6.78 10.29
CA SER A 128 1.12 7.64 9.67
C SER A 128 0.49 7.02 8.43
N ILE A 129 1.15 6.04 7.80
CA ILE A 129 0.63 5.30 6.64
C ILE A 129 -0.53 4.41 7.08
N THR A 130 -1.70 4.59 6.46
CA THR A 130 -2.92 3.84 6.82
C THR A 130 -3.60 3.15 5.64
N SER A 131 -3.35 3.62 4.41
CA SER A 131 -3.99 3.09 3.22
C SER A 131 -3.08 3.15 2.01
N CYS A 132 -3.33 2.23 1.07
CA CYS A 132 -2.62 2.13 -0.19
C CYS A 132 -3.60 2.08 -1.38
N ASN A 133 -3.22 2.72 -2.48
CA ASN A 133 -3.82 2.49 -3.80
C ASN A 133 -2.90 1.60 -4.62
N ILE A 134 -3.46 0.61 -5.30
CA ILE A 134 -2.70 -0.27 -6.18
C ILE A 134 -2.81 0.25 -7.61
N GLU A 135 -1.69 0.74 -8.15
CA GLU A 135 -1.62 1.39 -9.46
C GLU A 135 -1.16 0.46 -10.57
N GLY A 136 -0.54 -0.67 -10.22
CA GLY A 136 0.03 -1.58 -11.22
C GLY A 136 0.41 -2.94 -10.67
N TYR A 137 0.64 -3.86 -11.61
CA TYR A 137 0.98 -5.26 -11.33
C TYR A 137 2.26 -5.64 -12.06
N ARG A 138 3.15 -6.35 -11.36
CA ARG A 138 4.25 -7.09 -11.96
C ARG A 138 3.79 -8.53 -12.13
N TYR A 139 3.60 -8.96 -13.38
CA TYR A 139 3.24 -10.34 -13.69
C TYR A 139 4.47 -11.23 -13.65
N THR A 140 4.27 -12.51 -13.35
CA THR A 140 5.28 -13.51 -13.64
C THR A 140 5.46 -13.63 -15.15
N LEU A 141 6.71 -13.88 -15.56
CA LEU A 141 6.98 -14.38 -16.89
C LEU A 141 6.56 -15.85 -16.90
N ASP A 142 5.30 -16.11 -17.16
CA ASP A 142 4.85 -17.46 -17.44
C ASP A 142 5.59 -17.92 -18.71
N GLN A 143 6.44 -18.94 -18.59
CA GLN A 143 7.01 -19.69 -19.72
C GLN A 143 5.98 -20.64 -20.30
#